data_AF-A0A1V1SYS6-F1
#
_entry.id   AF-A0A1V1SYS6-F1
#
_cell.length_a   1.000
_cell.length_b   1.000
_cell.length_c   1.000
_cell.angle_alpha   90.00
_cell.angle_beta   90.00
_cell.angle_gamma   90.00
#
_symmetry.space_group_name_H-M   'P 1'
#
loop_
_entity.id
_entity.type
_entity.pdbx_description
1 polymer ?
#
loop_
_entity_poly.entity_id
_entity_poly.type
_entity_poly.pdbx_seq_one_letter_code
_entity_poly.pdbx_strand_id
1 'polypeptide(L)'
;MTAGKVTATSKYSKGLKFVCLENKSTRFPELDEFPTQKCTGGIMTVHHFPACWDGENLDSPDHQSHMYNTVNDAFVNSGACPASHPVRVPQVTYETLWDTAQFNNLDWPTDGSQPFVLSYGDELGYGTHADYMFGWQGDALQRAMDSSCMFNACENGNPLKSQQPAQMNACTVKSTVDDNIDGWLSELPGMGA
;
A
#
# COMPACT_ATOMS: atom_id res chain seq x y z
N MET A 1 9.75 -8.11 2.74
CA MET A 1 9.76 -7.02 1.74
C MET A 1 8.90 -5.88 2.25
N THR A 2 9.51 -4.70 2.42
CA THR A 2 8.84 -3.49 2.92
C THR A 2 8.95 -2.36 1.89
N ALA A 3 7.91 -1.54 1.76
CA ALA A 3 7.91 -0.29 1.01
C ALA A 3 7.59 0.88 1.95
N GLY A 4 8.31 1.99 1.85
CA GLY A 4 8.18 3.14 2.76
C GLY A 4 9.01 3.01 4.05
N LYS A 5 8.98 4.04 4.90
CA LYS A 5 9.73 4.09 6.17
C LYS A 5 9.04 5.00 7.18
N VAL A 6 8.59 4.44 8.31
CA VAL A 6 7.84 5.18 9.34
C VAL A 6 8.58 6.35 10.01
N THR A 7 9.90 6.29 10.05
CA THR A 7 10.74 7.34 10.65
C THR A 7 11.26 8.35 9.63
N ALA A 8 10.76 8.35 8.40
CA ALA A 8 11.17 9.33 7.40
C ALA A 8 10.65 10.73 7.78
N THR A 9 11.56 11.67 7.94
CA THR A 9 11.27 13.10 8.24
C THR A 9 11.49 14.00 7.02
N SER A 10 11.91 13.42 5.90
CA SER A 10 12.05 14.08 4.61
C SER A 10 11.45 13.19 3.53
N LYS A 11 11.17 13.79 2.37
CA LYS A 11 10.60 13.13 1.20
C LYS A 11 11.30 11.80 0.91
N TYR A 12 10.63 10.70 1.27
CA TYR A 12 11.06 9.34 1.01
C TYR A 12 10.29 8.85 -0.21
N SER A 13 10.88 9.03 -1.40
CA SER A 13 10.18 8.82 -2.67
C SER A 13 10.27 7.41 -3.24
N LYS A 14 10.89 6.45 -2.54
CA LYS A 14 11.04 5.09 -3.08
C LYS A 14 9.77 4.28 -2.84
N GLY A 15 8.89 4.32 -3.83
CA GLY A 15 7.70 3.47 -3.93
C GLY A 15 6.50 3.93 -3.10
N LEU A 16 6.62 4.92 -2.22
CA LEU A 16 5.47 5.53 -1.55
C LEU A 16 4.94 6.70 -2.39
N LYS A 17 3.66 6.64 -2.76
CA LYS A 17 2.95 7.69 -3.50
C LYS A 17 1.55 7.93 -2.94
N PHE A 18 0.98 9.07 -3.30
CA PHE A 18 -0.41 9.41 -3.03
C PHE A 18 -1.14 9.77 -4.33
N VAL A 19 -2.44 9.55 -4.38
CA VAL A 19 -3.29 10.06 -5.45
C VAL A 19 -4.47 10.78 -4.80
N CYS A 20 -4.64 12.05 -5.17
CA CYS A 20 -5.84 12.80 -4.82
C CYS A 20 -6.95 12.40 -5.79
N LEU A 21 -7.90 11.58 -5.32
CA LEU A 21 -8.89 10.97 -6.20
C LEU A 21 -9.95 12.01 -6.59
N GLU A 22 -10.29 12.07 -7.87
CA GLU A 22 -11.53 12.70 -8.34
C GLU A 22 -12.70 11.73 -8.19
N ASN A 23 -12.43 10.45 -8.44
CA ASN A 23 -13.33 9.32 -8.24
C ASN A 23 -12.51 8.05 -7.97
N LYS A 24 -13.17 6.91 -7.67
CA LYS A 24 -12.49 5.65 -7.31
C LYS A 24 -11.64 5.03 -8.43
N SER A 25 -11.78 5.52 -9.67
CA SER A 25 -10.98 5.08 -10.83
C SER A 25 -9.79 6.00 -11.13
N THR A 26 -9.64 7.13 -10.44
CA THR A 26 -8.45 7.99 -10.56
C THR A 26 -7.20 7.21 -10.13
N ARG A 27 -6.14 7.27 -10.93
CA ARG A 27 -4.83 6.64 -10.64
C ARG A 27 -3.63 7.58 -10.79
N PHE A 28 -3.82 8.71 -11.45
CA PHE A 28 -2.77 9.69 -11.73
C PHE A 28 -3.30 11.12 -11.57
N PRO A 29 -2.42 12.10 -11.30
CA PRO A 29 -0.98 11.94 -11.05
C PRO A 29 -0.69 11.28 -9.69
N GLU A 30 0.41 10.54 -9.62
CA GLU A 30 1.00 10.12 -8.35
C GLU A 30 1.79 11.29 -7.75
N LEU A 31 1.55 11.57 -6.47
CA LEU A 31 2.15 12.61 -5.67
C LEU A 31 3.14 11.98 -4.69
N ASP A 32 4.24 12.66 -4.43
CA ASP A 32 5.24 12.22 -3.43
C ASP A 32 4.89 12.64 -2.00
N GLU A 33 3.92 13.52 -1.86
CA GLU A 33 3.53 14.16 -0.62
C GLU A 33 2.05 13.94 -0.39
N PHE A 34 1.65 13.96 0.88
CA PHE A 34 0.26 13.88 1.26
C PHE A 34 -0.52 14.99 0.57
N PRO A 35 -1.74 14.73 0.03
CA PRO A 35 -2.52 15.76 -0.61
C PRO A 35 -2.72 16.96 0.33
N THR A 36 -2.52 18.18 -0.17
CA THR A 36 -2.70 19.41 0.63
C THR A 36 -4.07 20.04 0.46
N GLN A 37 -4.88 19.50 -0.47
CA GLN A 37 -6.21 19.98 -0.83
C GLN A 37 -7.24 18.86 -0.69
N LYS A 38 -8.52 19.24 -0.62
CA LYS A 38 -9.64 18.28 -0.60
C LYS A 38 -9.64 17.41 -1.86
N CYS A 39 -9.82 16.10 -1.68
CA CYS A 39 -9.92 15.14 -2.76
C CYS A 39 -11.36 14.62 -2.88
N THR A 40 -12.03 14.95 -3.99
CA THR A 40 -13.47 14.69 -4.18
C THR A 40 -13.83 13.20 -4.02
N GLY A 41 -12.97 12.31 -4.48
CA GLY A 41 -13.14 10.85 -4.45
C GLY A 41 -12.40 10.14 -3.32
N GLY A 42 -11.77 10.87 -2.40
CA GLY A 42 -10.94 10.33 -1.34
C GLY A 42 -9.43 10.43 -1.60
N ILE A 43 -8.63 9.86 -0.70
CA ILE A 43 -7.17 9.81 -0.83
C ILE A 43 -6.78 8.36 -1.07
N MET A 44 -5.86 8.11 -2.01
CA MET A 44 -5.26 6.80 -2.17
C MET A 44 -3.79 6.86 -1.81
N THR A 45 -3.33 5.95 -0.95
CA THR A 45 -1.91 5.69 -0.74
C THR A 45 -1.50 4.52 -1.62
N VAL A 46 -0.37 4.64 -2.30
CA VAL A 46 0.19 3.61 -3.17
C VAL A 46 1.57 3.23 -2.66
N HIS A 47 1.78 1.92 -2.49
CA HIS A 47 3.08 1.36 -2.14
C HIS A 47 3.54 0.45 -3.28
N HIS A 48 4.47 0.94 -4.10
CA HIS A 48 5.19 0.17 -5.09
C HIS A 48 6.37 -0.55 -4.45
N PHE A 49 6.30 -1.86 -4.47
CA PHE A 49 7.36 -2.69 -3.92
C PHE A 49 8.48 -2.92 -4.94
N PRO A 50 9.74 -3.09 -4.47
CA PRO A 50 10.84 -3.46 -5.35
C PRO A 50 10.64 -4.85 -5.97
N ALA A 51 11.12 -5.04 -7.21
CA ALA A 51 10.89 -6.28 -7.98
C ALA A 51 12.17 -7.08 -8.29
N CYS A 52 13.31 -6.72 -7.70
CA CYS A 52 14.58 -7.45 -7.86
C CYS A 52 15.08 -7.93 -6.49
N TRP A 53 15.24 -9.23 -6.33
CA TRP A 53 15.70 -9.89 -5.11
C TRP A 53 17.18 -10.27 -5.23
N ASP A 54 17.92 -10.21 -4.12
CA ASP A 54 19.34 -10.59 -4.04
C ASP A 54 19.61 -12.07 -4.34
N GLY A 55 18.58 -12.92 -4.26
CA GLY A 55 18.70 -14.35 -4.51
C GLY A 55 19.18 -15.16 -3.31
N GLU A 56 19.44 -14.50 -2.18
CA GLU A 56 20.08 -15.10 -1.00
C GLU A 56 19.24 -14.89 0.26
N ASN A 57 18.79 -13.66 0.54
CA ASN A 57 18.20 -13.28 1.83
C ASN A 57 16.69 -13.10 1.73
N LEU A 58 15.92 -13.90 2.47
CA LEU A 58 14.46 -13.70 2.57
C LEU A 58 14.08 -12.41 3.31
N ASP A 59 14.99 -11.91 4.13
CA ASP A 59 14.87 -10.67 4.86
C ASP A 59 16.27 -10.13 5.20
N SER A 60 16.36 -8.83 5.43
CA SER A 60 17.59 -8.12 5.82
C SER A 60 17.37 -7.41 7.16
N PRO A 61 18.43 -7.04 7.92
CA PRO A 61 18.23 -6.34 9.21
C PRO A 61 17.47 -5.01 9.11
N ASP A 62 17.47 -4.38 7.94
CA ASP A 62 16.70 -3.17 7.63
C ASP A 62 15.37 -3.44 6.89
N HIS A 63 15.03 -4.72 6.69
CA HIS A 63 13.88 -5.23 5.96
C HIS A 63 13.72 -4.75 4.50
N GLN A 64 14.76 -4.11 3.94
CA GLN A 64 14.72 -3.43 2.63
C GLN A 64 15.87 -3.83 1.72
N SER A 65 17.10 -3.94 2.22
CA SER A 65 18.32 -4.11 1.40
C SER A 65 18.45 -5.44 0.66
N HIS A 66 17.66 -6.47 1.01
CA HIS A 66 17.56 -7.71 0.22
C HIS A 66 16.79 -7.53 -1.11
N MET A 67 16.18 -6.36 -1.31
CA MET A 67 15.36 -6.02 -2.46
C MET A 67 15.85 -4.73 -3.13
N TYR A 68 15.71 -4.66 -4.45
CA TYR A 68 16.12 -3.52 -5.26
C TYR A 68 15.03 -3.08 -6.21
N ASN A 69 14.84 -1.76 -6.28
CA ASN A 69 13.82 -1.17 -7.12
C ASN A 69 14.45 -0.61 -8.41
N THR A 70 13.97 -1.09 -9.55
CA THR A 70 14.34 -0.62 -10.89
C THR A 70 13.42 0.48 -11.41
N VAL A 71 12.29 0.73 -10.75
CA VAL A 71 11.26 1.72 -11.12
C VAL A 71 10.79 2.44 -9.86
N ASN A 72 11.11 3.72 -9.75
CA ASN A 72 10.76 4.47 -8.53
C ASN A 72 9.30 4.94 -8.51
N ASP A 73 8.64 5.00 -9.67
CA ASP A 73 7.33 5.63 -9.84
C ASP A 73 6.44 4.79 -10.77
N ALA A 74 5.13 4.74 -10.49
CA ALA A 74 4.10 4.05 -11.26
C ALA A 74 4.26 2.52 -11.40
N PHE A 75 3.14 1.88 -11.74
CA PHE A 75 3.11 0.46 -12.10
C PHE A 75 3.50 0.26 -13.57
N VAL A 76 4.80 0.34 -13.86
CA VAL A 76 5.33 0.17 -15.21
C VAL A 76 6.33 -0.98 -15.31
N ASN A 77 6.49 -1.50 -16.52
CA ASN A 77 7.46 -2.56 -16.80
C ASN A 77 8.87 -2.15 -16.34
N SER A 78 9.40 -2.94 -15.42
CA SER A 78 10.71 -2.73 -14.82
C SER A 78 11.85 -3.16 -15.74
N GLY A 79 12.85 -2.28 -15.92
CA GLY A 79 14.12 -2.60 -16.62
C GLY A 79 14.91 -3.72 -15.93
N ALA A 80 15.99 -4.21 -16.55
CA ALA A 80 16.72 -5.39 -16.04
C ALA A 80 17.21 -5.24 -14.59
N CYS A 81 17.18 -6.34 -13.85
CA CYS A 81 17.69 -6.36 -12.48
C CYS A 81 19.23 -6.22 -12.45
N PRO A 82 19.80 -5.50 -11.46
CA PRO A 82 21.24 -5.36 -11.34
C PRO A 82 21.88 -6.68 -10.88
N ALA A 83 23.20 -6.81 -11.09
CA ALA A 83 23.94 -8.00 -10.66
C ALA A 83 23.90 -8.24 -9.14
N SER A 84 23.70 -7.19 -8.33
CA SER A 84 23.52 -7.32 -6.87
C SER A 84 22.15 -7.90 -6.48
N HIS A 85 21.16 -7.84 -7.37
CA HIS A 85 19.80 -8.33 -7.14
C HIS A 85 19.27 -9.09 -8.35
N PRO A 86 19.93 -10.19 -8.76
CA PRO A 86 19.75 -10.76 -10.09
C PRO A 86 18.40 -11.45 -10.31
N VAL A 87 17.63 -11.72 -9.25
CA VAL A 87 16.39 -12.49 -9.33
C VAL A 87 15.19 -11.56 -9.51
N ARG A 88 14.54 -11.60 -10.68
CA ARG A 88 13.26 -10.91 -10.91
C ARG A 88 12.15 -11.63 -10.16
N VAL A 89 11.39 -10.89 -9.37
CA VAL A 89 10.16 -11.37 -8.71
C VAL A 89 8.93 -10.60 -9.23
N PRO A 90 7.70 -11.10 -9.03
CA PRO A 90 6.50 -10.36 -9.38
C PRO A 90 6.46 -8.99 -8.71
N GLN A 91 6.11 -7.96 -9.46
CA GLN A 91 5.91 -6.62 -8.90
C GLN A 91 4.63 -6.60 -8.08
N VAL A 92 4.74 -6.19 -6.82
CA VAL A 92 3.60 -6.00 -5.93
C VAL A 92 3.33 -4.49 -5.82
N THR A 93 2.06 -4.12 -5.81
CA THR A 93 1.64 -2.75 -5.49
C THR A 93 0.39 -2.81 -4.65
N TYR A 94 0.38 -2.08 -3.55
CA TYR A 94 -0.81 -1.91 -2.73
C TYR A 94 -1.43 -0.54 -3.01
N GLU A 95 -2.74 -0.55 -3.22
CA GLU A 95 -3.57 0.65 -3.29
C GLU A 95 -4.49 0.66 -2.07
N THR A 96 -4.23 1.56 -1.12
CA THR A 96 -5.08 1.76 0.05
C THR A 96 -5.94 2.99 -0.18
N LEU A 97 -7.26 2.78 -0.28
CA LEU A 97 -8.23 3.87 -0.48
C LEU A 97 -8.78 4.32 0.87
N TRP A 98 -8.54 5.58 1.20
CA TRP A 98 -9.11 6.28 2.34
C TRP A 98 -10.37 7.03 1.88
N ASP A 99 -11.55 6.61 2.37
CA ASP A 99 -12.83 7.22 2.01
C ASP A 99 -13.07 8.55 2.74
N THR A 100 -12.23 9.54 2.42
CA THR A 100 -12.30 10.88 3.01
C THR A 100 -13.37 11.77 2.36
N ALA A 101 -14.00 11.30 1.28
CA ALA A 101 -15.01 12.06 0.54
C ALA A 101 -16.22 12.45 1.39
N GLN A 102 -16.53 11.65 2.42
CA GLN A 102 -17.62 11.88 3.36
C GLN A 102 -17.46 13.19 4.16
N PHE A 103 -16.22 13.70 4.26
CA PHE A 103 -15.88 14.90 5.01
C PHE A 103 -15.69 16.15 4.14
N ASN A 104 -15.93 16.07 2.82
CA ASN A 104 -15.70 17.19 1.91
C ASN A 104 -16.59 18.41 2.21
N ASN A 105 -17.77 18.17 2.79
CA ASN A 105 -18.76 19.19 3.16
C ASN A 105 -18.56 19.76 4.57
N LEU A 106 -17.44 19.46 5.24
CA LEU A 106 -17.11 20.13 6.50
C LEU A 106 -16.76 21.60 6.23
N ASP A 107 -17.30 22.49 7.08
CA ASP A 107 -17.08 23.93 7.06
C ASP A 107 -15.65 24.33 7.51
N TRP A 108 -14.84 23.36 7.90
CA TRP A 108 -13.44 23.52 8.27
C TRP A 108 -12.56 22.52 7.49
N PRO A 109 -11.27 22.82 7.28
CA PRO A 109 -10.60 24.11 7.48
C PRO A 109 -11.14 25.20 6.55
N THR A 110 -11.21 26.44 7.03
CA THR A 110 -11.76 27.57 6.25
C THR A 110 -10.82 28.10 5.17
N ASP A 111 -9.54 27.72 5.21
CA ASP A 111 -8.52 28.11 4.23
C ASP A 111 -8.48 27.21 2.99
N GLY A 112 -9.31 26.16 2.95
CA GLY A 112 -9.39 25.20 1.85
C GLY A 112 -8.36 24.08 1.89
N SER A 113 -7.51 24.03 2.91
CA SER A 113 -6.61 22.89 3.16
C SER A 113 -7.39 21.62 3.49
N GLN A 114 -6.77 20.46 3.29
CA GLN A 114 -7.33 19.21 3.80
C GLN A 114 -6.91 18.96 5.26
N PRO A 115 -7.83 18.49 6.12
CA PRO A 115 -7.57 18.39 7.56
C PRO A 115 -6.92 17.08 8.01
N PHE A 116 -6.67 16.15 7.10
CA PHE A 116 -6.27 14.80 7.49
C PHE A 116 -4.79 14.73 7.82
N VAL A 117 -4.50 13.94 8.85
CA VAL A 117 -3.15 13.59 9.28
C VAL A 117 -3.11 12.08 9.48
N LEU A 118 -1.96 11.46 9.24
CA LEU A 118 -1.79 10.05 9.55
C LEU A 118 -1.72 9.86 11.06
N SER A 119 -2.08 8.68 11.56
CA SER A 119 -2.29 8.42 12.99
C SER A 119 -1.07 8.64 13.88
N TYR A 120 0.14 8.74 13.29
CA TYR A 120 1.39 9.06 13.98
C TYR A 120 1.78 10.55 13.86
N GLY A 121 0.83 11.41 13.49
CA GLY A 121 0.99 12.87 13.43
C GLY A 121 1.64 13.40 12.15
N ASP A 122 1.72 12.60 11.10
CA ASP A 122 2.35 12.98 9.84
C ASP A 122 1.35 13.61 8.88
N GLU A 123 1.58 14.89 8.61
CA GLU A 123 0.81 15.72 7.68
C GLU A 123 1.45 15.78 6.29
N LEU A 124 2.68 15.28 6.16
CA LEU A 124 3.50 15.36 4.94
C LEU A 124 3.45 14.05 4.12
N GLY A 125 3.15 12.93 4.78
CA GLY A 125 2.96 11.63 4.15
C GLY A 125 4.26 10.84 3.92
N TYR A 126 5.32 11.14 4.66
CA TYR A 126 6.62 10.46 4.48
C TYR A 126 6.72 9.13 5.21
N GLY A 127 5.96 8.96 6.28
CA GLY A 127 6.13 7.87 7.24
C GLY A 127 5.23 6.65 7.05
N THR A 128 4.57 6.46 5.91
CA THR A 128 3.80 5.20 5.76
C THR A 128 4.72 4.06 5.36
N HIS A 129 4.32 2.84 5.69
CA HIS A 129 4.95 1.64 5.17
C HIS A 129 3.92 0.58 4.83
N ALA A 130 4.34 -0.41 4.04
CA ALA A 130 3.59 -1.61 3.79
C ALA A 130 4.53 -2.82 3.77
N ASP A 131 4.05 -3.94 4.29
CA ASP A 131 4.76 -5.21 4.27
C ASP A 131 4.01 -6.21 3.40
N TYR A 132 4.78 -6.93 2.58
CA TYR A 132 4.27 -8.09 1.86
C TYR A 132 4.78 -9.35 2.55
N MET A 133 3.83 -10.19 2.99
CA MET A 133 4.09 -11.53 3.49
C MET A 133 3.54 -12.55 2.49
N PHE A 134 4.39 -13.47 2.06
CA PHE A 134 3.98 -14.51 1.12
C PHE A 134 3.23 -15.64 1.84
N GLY A 135 1.94 -15.80 1.50
CA GLY A 135 1.06 -16.82 2.11
C GLY A 135 0.36 -17.73 1.09
N TRP A 136 0.81 -17.79 -0.16
CA TRP A 136 0.15 -18.60 -1.19
C TRP A 136 0.38 -20.09 -0.95
N GLN A 137 -0.69 -20.89 -1.10
CA GLN A 137 -0.62 -22.33 -0.88
C GLN A 137 0.04 -23.04 -2.08
N GLY A 138 1.11 -23.78 -1.83
CA GLY A 138 1.76 -24.63 -2.83
C GLY A 138 2.25 -23.83 -4.04
N ASP A 139 1.88 -24.25 -5.24
CA ASP A 139 2.28 -23.66 -6.51
C ASP A 139 1.33 -22.56 -7.02
N ALA A 140 0.39 -22.09 -6.19
CA ALA A 140 -0.69 -21.20 -6.65
C ALA A 140 -0.16 -19.90 -7.28
N LEU A 141 0.82 -19.24 -6.66
CA LEU A 141 1.42 -18.05 -7.26
C LEU A 141 2.11 -18.38 -8.59
N GLN A 142 2.85 -19.49 -8.66
CA GLN A 142 3.56 -19.89 -9.89
C GLN A 142 2.58 -20.11 -11.04
N ARG A 143 1.47 -20.82 -10.78
CA ARG A 143 0.43 -21.04 -11.79
C ARG A 143 -0.17 -19.72 -12.29
N ALA A 144 -0.39 -18.74 -11.41
CA ALA A 144 -0.85 -17.41 -11.82
C ALA A 144 0.19 -16.67 -12.68
N MET A 145 1.47 -16.72 -12.30
CA MET A 145 2.55 -16.04 -13.04
C MET A 145 2.84 -16.67 -14.41
N ASP A 146 2.67 -17.98 -14.54
CA ASP A 146 2.80 -18.69 -15.83
C ASP A 146 1.58 -18.51 -16.74
N SER A 147 0.49 -17.95 -16.21
CA SER A 147 -0.72 -17.66 -16.96
C SER A 147 -0.72 -16.22 -17.49
N SER A 148 -1.41 -16.00 -18.61
CA SER A 148 -1.72 -14.65 -19.11
C SER A 148 -3.05 -14.12 -18.54
N CYS A 149 -3.58 -14.73 -17.48
CA CYS A 149 -4.85 -14.33 -16.89
C CYS A 149 -4.74 -12.94 -16.27
N MET A 150 -5.84 -12.18 -16.32
CA MET A 150 -5.95 -10.88 -15.64
C MET A 150 -7.33 -10.76 -14.98
N PHE A 151 -7.36 -10.17 -13.80
CA PHE A 151 -8.59 -9.96 -13.02
C PHE A 151 -9.39 -11.27 -12.90
N ASN A 152 -10.69 -11.24 -13.21
CA ASN A 152 -11.60 -12.37 -13.08
C ASN A 152 -11.25 -13.54 -14.01
N ALA A 153 -10.42 -13.33 -15.03
CA ALA A 153 -9.96 -14.42 -15.90
C ALA A 153 -9.09 -15.43 -15.15
N CYS A 154 -8.49 -15.04 -14.01
CA CYS A 154 -7.68 -15.91 -13.17
C CYS A 154 -8.51 -16.86 -12.28
N GLU A 155 -9.81 -16.65 -12.19
CA GLU A 155 -10.68 -17.31 -11.21
C GLU A 155 -11.22 -18.66 -11.68
N ASN A 156 -11.97 -19.34 -10.79
CA ASN A 156 -12.71 -20.56 -11.09
C ASN A 156 -11.85 -21.69 -11.68
N GLY A 157 -10.59 -21.76 -11.24
CA GLY A 157 -9.62 -22.76 -11.68
C GLY A 157 -8.81 -22.36 -12.92
N ASN A 158 -8.84 -21.09 -13.36
CA ASN A 158 -8.16 -20.63 -14.57
C ASN A 158 -7.06 -19.57 -14.34
N PRO A 159 -6.01 -19.80 -13.55
CA PRO A 159 -5.63 -21.07 -12.92
C PRO A 159 -6.01 -21.14 -11.44
N LEU A 160 -6.48 -20.05 -10.83
CA LEU A 160 -6.66 -19.95 -9.39
C LEU A 160 -8.07 -20.37 -8.99
N LYS A 161 -8.17 -21.05 -7.84
CA LYS A 161 -9.46 -21.23 -7.17
C LYS A 161 -9.86 -19.89 -6.56
N SER A 162 -11.12 -19.52 -6.74
CA SER A 162 -11.72 -18.35 -6.12
C SER A 162 -12.71 -18.77 -5.03
N GLN A 163 -13.00 -17.84 -4.14
CA GLN A 163 -13.97 -17.99 -3.05
C GLN A 163 -14.87 -16.76 -3.02
N GLN A 164 -16.14 -16.96 -2.67
CA GLN A 164 -17.10 -15.85 -2.63
C GLN A 164 -16.79 -14.94 -1.44
N PRO A 165 -17.04 -13.61 -1.53
CA PRO A 165 -16.74 -12.67 -0.44
C PRO A 165 -17.30 -13.08 0.93
N ALA A 166 -18.50 -13.65 0.97
CA ALA A 166 -19.10 -14.15 2.21
C ALA A 166 -18.27 -15.27 2.87
N GLN A 167 -17.64 -16.13 2.07
CA GLN A 167 -16.76 -17.20 2.57
C GLN A 167 -15.42 -16.63 3.05
N MET A 168 -14.89 -15.60 2.36
CA MET A 168 -13.68 -14.89 2.79
C MET A 168 -13.88 -14.23 4.15
N ASN A 169 -14.98 -13.50 4.30
CA ASN A 169 -15.32 -12.75 5.50
C ASN A 169 -15.71 -13.66 6.68
N ALA A 170 -16.01 -14.93 6.43
CA ALA A 170 -16.23 -15.92 7.49
C ALA A 170 -14.93 -16.34 8.18
N CYS A 171 -13.77 -16.10 7.57
CA CYS A 171 -12.47 -16.27 8.20
C CYS A 171 -12.20 -15.09 9.15
N THR A 172 -12.46 -15.29 10.44
CA THR A 172 -12.25 -14.28 11.46
C THR A 172 -11.17 -14.70 12.44
N VAL A 173 -10.36 -13.73 12.87
CA VAL A 173 -9.42 -13.89 13.98
C VAL A 173 -10.06 -13.25 15.20
N LYS A 174 -9.92 -13.88 16.37
CA LYS A 174 -10.39 -13.28 17.63
C LYS A 174 -9.61 -12.01 17.89
N SER A 175 -10.29 -10.95 18.34
CA SER A 175 -9.56 -9.77 18.84
C SER A 175 -8.64 -10.20 19.98
N THR A 176 -7.38 -9.82 19.88
CA THR A 176 -6.36 -10.05 20.92
C THR A 176 -6.09 -8.80 21.73
N VAL A 177 -6.73 -7.68 21.39
CA VAL A 177 -6.58 -6.37 22.06
C VAL A 177 -7.96 -5.88 22.46
N ASP A 178 -8.08 -5.41 23.70
CA ASP A 178 -9.29 -4.75 24.22
C ASP A 178 -9.13 -3.24 24.02
N ASP A 179 -9.63 -2.74 22.89
CA ASP A 179 -9.53 -1.33 22.52
C ASP A 179 -10.86 -0.80 21.96
N ASN A 180 -11.17 0.46 22.23
CA ASN A 180 -12.40 1.10 21.77
C ASN A 180 -12.22 1.65 20.35
N ILE A 181 -12.45 0.80 19.36
CA ILE A 181 -12.27 1.13 17.93
C ILE A 181 -13.45 1.91 17.32
N ASP A 182 -14.59 1.99 18.02
CA ASP A 182 -15.80 2.68 17.53
C ASP A 182 -15.98 4.08 18.17
N GLY A 183 -15.14 4.42 19.15
CA GLY A 183 -15.22 5.67 19.91
C GLY A 183 -14.36 6.80 19.35
N TRP A 184 -14.54 7.98 19.95
CA TRP A 184 -13.64 9.11 19.74
C TRP A 184 -12.42 9.01 20.66
N LEU A 185 -11.24 9.27 20.10
CA LEU A 185 -10.00 9.41 20.87
C LEU A 185 -9.75 10.89 21.18
N SER A 186 -9.25 11.19 22.37
CA SER A 186 -8.86 12.55 22.77
C SER A 186 -7.53 13.01 22.17
N GLU A 187 -6.73 12.06 21.68
CA GLU A 187 -5.42 12.27 21.10
C GLU A 187 -5.11 11.18 20.07
N LEU A 188 -4.11 11.42 19.23
CA LEU A 188 -3.69 10.44 18.23
C LEU A 188 -3.02 9.23 18.91
N PRO A 189 -3.28 7.99 18.45
CA PRO A 189 -2.65 6.80 18.99
C PRO A 189 -1.12 6.91 19.04
N GLY A 190 -0.52 6.65 20.21
CA GLY A 190 0.93 6.71 20.40
C GLY A 190 1.52 8.12 20.53
N MET A 191 0.69 9.16 20.54
CA MET A 191 1.10 10.56 20.76
C MET A 191 0.71 11.11 22.13
N GLY A 192 0.04 10.29 22.96
CA GLY A 192 -0.28 10.61 24.34
C GLY A 192 0.91 10.56 25.28
N ALA A 193 0.93 11.49 26.24
CA ALA A 193 1.95 11.64 27.28
C ALA A 193 1.80 10.63 28.43
#